data_AF-A0A847E3W5-F1
#
_entry.id   AF-A0A847E3W5-F1
#
_cell.length_a   1.000
_cell.length_b   1.000
_cell.length_c   1.000
_cell.angle_alpha   90.00
_cell.angle_beta   90.00
_cell.angle_gamma   90.00
#
_symmetry.space_group_name_H-M   'P 1'
#
loop_
_entity.id
_entity.type
_entity.pdbx_description
1 polymer ?
#
loop_
_entity_poly.entity_id
_entity_poly.type
_entity_poly.pdbx_seq_one_letter_code
_entity_poly.pdbx_strand_id
1 'polypeptide(L)'
;MKVLKKTKLFRCLKRILIILLGVVFLLIIAFIVLLGDELRTLNSLRKETPQYMYSMTYYADYHFDEFLQEGYKSDEDMERFIVSNITHGFITEIEKVPGMCSSFICRNEKGEVLFGRNFDYTFSPVTMLTTAPKDGFRCITAADIAFAGYNKNNLPSERGISTKNFALLSAPYLTTDGMNEYGVAMSILDCGRANPPVIEGAPTLNTSTAVRMVLEYARTVDEGIELMKKYNFDLGTKPNHFMMADSSGRSVVIEFYNGELVVVDSPLVTNFDLYDERHFGGGIDRYNKIEATLEENNGVLGEDEALRLLSSVCVPDKKQYSVLYNLSTGEVTAFTGGDCSVTESFLFDLVKE
;
A
#
# COMPACT_ATOMS: atom_id res chain seq x y z
N MET A 1 10.81 -53.58 -49.15
CA MET A 1 11.21 -53.49 -47.72
C MET A 1 11.50 -52.06 -47.21
N LYS A 2 12.15 -51.16 -47.98
CA LYS A 2 12.43 -49.77 -47.57
C LYS A 2 11.19 -48.87 -47.38
N VAL A 3 10.13 -49.06 -48.17
CA VAL A 3 8.88 -48.25 -48.11
C VAL A 3 8.03 -48.55 -46.87
N LEU A 4 7.95 -49.81 -46.43
CA LEU A 4 7.24 -50.20 -45.18
C LEU A 4 7.95 -49.69 -43.91
N LYS A 5 9.28 -49.54 -43.93
CA LYS A 5 10.03 -48.95 -42.79
C LYS A 5 9.76 -47.45 -42.66
N LYS A 6 9.64 -46.71 -43.78
CA LYS A 6 9.29 -45.28 -43.78
C LYS A 6 7.90 -44.99 -43.20
N THR A 7 6.90 -45.82 -43.50
CA THR A 7 5.53 -45.64 -42.98
C THR A 7 5.39 -45.98 -41.50
N LYS A 8 6.09 -46.99 -40.98
CA LYS A 8 6.18 -47.25 -39.54
C LYS A 8 6.89 -46.13 -38.78
N LEU A 9 7.99 -45.61 -39.33
CA LEU A 9 8.74 -44.50 -38.74
C LEU A 9 7.89 -43.21 -38.68
N PHE A 10 7.14 -42.90 -39.73
CA PHE A 10 6.25 -41.75 -39.79
C PHE A 10 5.09 -41.84 -38.77
N ARG A 11 4.51 -43.03 -38.58
CA ARG A 11 3.49 -43.26 -37.53
C ARG A 11 4.08 -43.12 -36.12
N CYS A 12 5.32 -43.55 -35.92
CA CYS A 12 6.02 -43.41 -34.64
C CYS A 12 6.29 -41.93 -34.31
N LEU A 13 6.83 -41.18 -35.28
CA LEU A 13 7.05 -39.73 -35.18
C LEU A 13 5.74 -38.96 -34.90
N LYS A 14 4.64 -39.31 -35.59
CA LYS A 14 3.33 -38.71 -35.33
C LYS A 14 2.83 -38.98 -33.91
N ARG A 15 3.02 -40.19 -33.37
CA ARG A 15 2.66 -40.52 -31.98
C ARG A 15 3.51 -39.74 -30.98
N ILE A 16 4.83 -39.63 -31.20
CA ILE A 16 5.73 -38.85 -30.35
C ILE A 16 5.31 -37.37 -30.35
N LEU A 17 4.99 -36.81 -31.51
CA LEU A 17 4.53 -35.42 -31.62
C LEU A 17 3.20 -35.19 -30.88
N ILE A 18 2.23 -36.11 -30.99
CA ILE A 18 0.96 -36.02 -30.27
C ILE A 18 1.19 -36.08 -28.75
N ILE A 19 2.07 -36.98 -28.28
CA ILE A 19 2.43 -37.08 -26.86
C ILE A 19 3.10 -35.78 -26.40
N LEU A 20 4.05 -35.25 -27.17
CA LEU A 20 4.73 -33.99 -26.85
C LEU A 20 3.75 -32.81 -26.77
N LEU A 21 2.84 -32.69 -27.74
CA LEU A 21 1.79 -31.67 -27.72
C LEU A 21 0.85 -31.84 -26.53
N GLY A 22 0.50 -33.08 -26.17
CA GLY A 22 -0.29 -33.39 -24.97
C GLY A 22 0.41 -32.98 -23.68
N VAL A 23 1.72 -33.25 -23.56
CA VAL A 23 2.54 -32.82 -22.41
C VAL A 23 2.61 -31.29 -22.35
N VAL A 24 2.90 -30.62 -23.46
CA VAL A 24 2.92 -29.15 -23.53
C VAL A 24 1.56 -28.57 -23.14
N PHE A 25 0.46 -29.15 -23.63
CA PHE A 25 -0.89 -28.72 -23.27
C PHE A 25 -1.17 -28.88 -21.77
N LEU A 26 -0.79 -30.01 -21.17
CA LEU A 26 -0.92 -30.22 -19.72
C LEU A 26 -0.06 -29.24 -18.91
N LEU A 27 1.16 -28.94 -19.37
CA LEU A 27 2.03 -27.94 -18.73
C LEU A 27 1.42 -26.54 -18.81
N ILE A 28 0.81 -26.17 -19.94
CA ILE A 28 0.10 -24.89 -20.08
C ILE A 28 -1.09 -24.81 -19.14
N ILE A 29 -1.90 -25.88 -19.03
CA ILE A 29 -3.01 -25.93 -18.07
C ILE A 29 -2.48 -25.80 -16.65
N ALA A 30 -1.46 -26.55 -16.28
CA ALA A 30 -0.86 -26.46 -14.95
C ALA A 30 -0.35 -25.04 -14.65
N PHE A 31 0.31 -24.41 -15.62
CA PHE A 31 0.79 -23.03 -15.50
C PHE A 31 -0.36 -22.03 -15.32
N ILE A 32 -1.45 -22.15 -16.09
CA ILE A 32 -2.63 -21.27 -15.96
C ILE A 32 -3.34 -21.49 -14.62
N VAL A 33 -3.41 -22.74 -14.14
CA VAL A 33 -4.04 -23.04 -12.85
C VAL A 33 -3.19 -22.54 -11.68
N LEU A 34 -1.86 -22.60 -11.79
CA LEU A 34 -0.94 -22.21 -10.72
C LEU A 34 -0.64 -20.71 -10.66
N LEU A 35 -0.62 -20.02 -11.81
CA LEU A 35 -0.26 -18.59 -11.89
C LEU A 35 -1.38 -17.71 -12.46
N GLY A 36 -2.60 -18.26 -12.57
CA GLY A 36 -3.70 -17.61 -13.26
C GLY A 36 -4.08 -16.27 -12.64
N ASP A 37 -4.15 -16.21 -11.32
CA ASP A 37 -4.57 -15.01 -10.60
C ASP A 37 -3.43 -13.98 -10.47
N GLU A 38 -2.18 -14.41 -10.42
CA GLU A 38 -0.98 -13.57 -10.51
C GLU A 38 -0.91 -12.90 -11.88
N LEU A 39 -1.10 -13.67 -12.95
CA LEU A 39 -1.15 -13.14 -14.32
C LEU A 39 -2.35 -12.22 -14.53
N ARG A 40 -3.50 -12.54 -13.93
CA ARG A 40 -4.69 -11.67 -13.94
C ARG A 40 -4.42 -10.35 -13.21
N THR A 41 -3.70 -10.42 -12.09
CA THR A 41 -3.23 -9.26 -11.31
C THR A 41 -2.35 -8.36 -12.18
N LEU A 42 -1.28 -8.90 -12.76
CA LEU A 42 -0.38 -8.12 -13.64
C LEU A 42 -1.09 -7.58 -14.89
N ASN A 43 -2.05 -8.32 -15.44
CA ASN A 43 -2.82 -7.87 -16.59
C ASN A 43 -3.81 -6.74 -16.27
N SER A 44 -4.15 -6.56 -14.98
CA SER A 44 -4.97 -5.44 -14.52
C SER A 44 -4.20 -4.13 -14.43
N LEU A 45 -2.86 -4.16 -14.43
CA LEU A 45 -2.01 -2.97 -14.33
C LEU A 45 -2.39 -1.92 -15.38
N ARG A 46 -2.58 -0.69 -14.92
CA ARG A 46 -2.76 0.49 -15.75
C ARG A 46 -1.77 1.55 -15.31
N LYS A 47 -1.22 2.27 -16.28
CA LYS A 47 -0.50 3.52 -16.05
C LYS A 47 -1.52 4.64 -16.13
N GLU A 48 -1.54 5.49 -15.12
CA GLU A 48 -2.53 6.55 -14.98
C GLU A 48 -2.04 7.87 -15.56
N THR A 49 -2.94 8.86 -15.58
CA THR A 49 -2.64 10.20 -16.09
C THR A 49 -1.55 10.91 -15.27
N PRO A 50 -1.61 10.91 -13.91
CA PRO A 50 -0.53 11.44 -13.09
C PRO A 50 0.77 10.67 -13.33
N GLN A 51 1.89 11.41 -13.42
CA GLN A 51 3.17 10.82 -13.78
C GLN A 51 3.66 9.86 -12.69
N TYR A 52 4.15 8.68 -13.10
CA TYR A 52 4.66 7.65 -12.19
C TYR A 52 3.59 7.03 -11.27
N MET A 53 2.32 7.25 -11.57
CA MET A 53 1.19 6.59 -10.93
C MET A 53 0.68 5.43 -11.78
N TYR A 54 0.35 4.34 -11.10
CA TYR A 54 -0.25 3.16 -11.67
C TYR A 54 -1.49 2.77 -10.85
N SER A 55 -2.37 1.95 -11.42
CA SER A 55 -3.39 1.24 -10.66
C SER A 55 -3.37 -0.25 -10.97
N MET A 56 -3.76 -1.06 -9.98
CA MET A 56 -3.78 -2.51 -10.12
C MET A 56 -4.84 -3.13 -9.20
N THR A 57 -5.53 -4.16 -9.69
CA THR A 57 -6.41 -5.01 -8.86
C THR A 57 -5.68 -6.33 -8.58
N TYR A 58 -5.53 -6.66 -7.30
CA TYR A 58 -4.89 -7.88 -6.86
C TYR A 58 -5.92 -9.02 -6.74
N TYR A 59 -5.67 -10.12 -7.44
CA TYR A 59 -6.55 -11.29 -7.48
C TYR A 59 -5.94 -12.54 -6.82
N ALA A 60 -4.61 -12.63 -6.77
CA ALA A 60 -3.93 -13.77 -6.18
C ALA A 60 -4.02 -13.73 -4.65
N ASP A 61 -3.78 -14.89 -4.03
CA ASP A 61 -3.49 -14.95 -2.61
C ASP A 61 -2.06 -14.42 -2.38
N TYR A 62 -1.91 -13.45 -1.50
CA TYR A 62 -0.61 -12.90 -1.11
C TYR A 62 -0.17 -13.39 0.28
N HIS A 63 -0.85 -14.41 0.82
CA HIS A 63 -0.46 -15.16 2.02
C HIS A 63 -0.28 -14.27 3.27
N PHE A 64 -1.14 -13.27 3.40
CA PHE A 64 -1.01 -12.29 4.49
C PHE A 64 -1.42 -12.87 5.84
N ASP A 65 -2.36 -13.81 5.87
CA ASP A 65 -2.84 -14.43 7.10
C ASP A 65 -1.75 -15.31 7.72
N GLU A 66 -1.03 -16.07 6.88
CA GLU A 66 0.16 -16.82 7.30
C GLU A 66 1.25 -15.86 7.76
N PHE A 67 1.47 -14.75 7.05
CA PHE A 67 2.44 -13.73 7.44
C PHE A 67 2.11 -13.13 8.82
N LEU A 68 0.83 -12.82 9.11
CA LEU A 68 0.41 -12.30 10.41
C LEU A 68 0.63 -13.29 11.56
N GLN A 69 0.65 -14.60 11.28
CA GLN A 69 0.96 -15.63 12.29
C GLN A 69 2.47 -15.80 12.50
N GLU A 70 3.26 -15.77 11.43
CA GLU A 70 4.71 -15.99 11.50
C GLU A 70 5.49 -14.75 11.94
N GLY A 71 5.04 -13.58 11.48
CA GLY A 71 5.68 -12.28 11.67
C GLY A 71 6.99 -12.10 10.92
N TYR A 72 7.45 -10.86 10.93
CA TYR A 72 8.73 -10.40 10.46
C TYR A 72 9.84 -10.79 11.45
N LYS A 73 10.85 -11.53 10.98
CA LYS A 73 12.00 -11.97 11.80
C LYS A 73 13.29 -11.24 11.44
N SER A 74 13.44 -10.90 10.15
CA SER A 74 14.53 -10.11 9.60
C SER A 74 14.18 -9.64 8.19
N ASP A 75 14.89 -8.64 7.67
CA ASP A 75 14.75 -8.18 6.28
C ASP A 75 14.96 -9.34 5.30
N GLU A 76 15.96 -10.19 5.56
CA GLU A 76 16.22 -11.39 4.75
C GLU A 76 15.09 -12.42 4.80
N ASP A 77 14.43 -12.59 5.95
CA ASP A 77 13.30 -13.51 6.08
C ASP A 77 12.08 -12.97 5.33
N MET A 78 11.85 -11.65 5.36
CA MET A 78 10.78 -11.01 4.61
C MET A 78 11.01 -11.13 3.10
N GLU A 79 12.24 -10.85 2.64
CA GLU A 79 12.61 -11.05 1.24
C GLU A 79 12.43 -12.52 0.85
N ARG A 80 12.91 -13.48 1.67
CA ARG A 80 12.70 -14.92 1.41
C ARG A 80 11.23 -15.29 1.33
N PHE A 81 10.38 -14.75 2.23
CA PHE A 81 8.94 -15.00 2.23
C PHE A 81 8.29 -14.47 0.94
N ILE A 82 8.55 -13.21 0.59
CA ILE A 82 8.02 -12.58 -0.63
C ILE A 82 8.51 -13.34 -1.87
N VAL A 83 9.80 -13.64 -1.95
CA VAL A 83 10.40 -14.32 -3.10
C VAL A 83 9.87 -15.74 -3.27
N SER A 84 9.69 -16.49 -2.18
CA SER A 84 9.27 -17.90 -2.27
C SER A 84 7.76 -18.05 -2.49
N ASN A 85 6.96 -17.23 -1.81
CA ASN A 85 5.51 -17.39 -1.76
C ASN A 85 4.76 -16.48 -2.73
N ILE A 86 5.36 -15.36 -3.18
CA ILE A 86 4.64 -14.33 -3.95
C ILE A 86 5.26 -14.14 -5.33
N THR A 87 6.56 -13.88 -5.40
CA THR A 87 7.23 -13.59 -6.69
C THR A 87 7.87 -14.83 -7.32
N HIS A 88 7.74 -16.01 -6.72
CA HIS A 88 8.27 -17.29 -7.22
C HIS A 88 9.73 -17.25 -7.72
N GLY A 89 10.62 -16.55 -7.02
CA GLY A 89 12.03 -16.44 -7.37
C GLY A 89 12.40 -15.21 -8.21
N PHE A 90 11.45 -14.33 -8.55
CA PHE A 90 11.73 -13.06 -9.23
C PHE A 90 12.12 -11.98 -8.19
N ILE A 91 13.40 -11.63 -8.21
CA ILE A 91 14.17 -10.76 -7.27
C ILE A 91 13.39 -9.52 -6.79
N THR A 92 13.54 -9.18 -5.50
CA THR A 92 13.34 -7.81 -4.98
C THR A 92 14.36 -7.49 -3.87
N GLU A 93 15.25 -6.53 -4.11
CA GLU A 93 15.94 -5.80 -3.03
C GLU A 93 14.95 -4.75 -2.49
N ILE A 94 14.65 -4.79 -1.19
CA ILE A 94 13.75 -3.84 -0.51
C ILE A 94 14.61 -2.76 0.15
N GLU A 95 14.63 -1.55 -0.42
CA GLU A 95 15.34 -0.41 0.19
C GLU A 95 14.49 0.26 1.29
N LYS A 96 15.13 0.70 2.38
CA LYS A 96 14.53 1.56 3.41
C LYS A 96 15.14 2.95 3.33
N VAL A 97 14.38 3.96 2.93
CA VAL A 97 14.84 5.37 2.96
C VAL A 97 13.76 6.23 3.68
N PRO A 98 14.10 7.33 4.36
CA PRO A 98 13.15 8.17 5.12
C PRO A 98 12.28 9.19 4.35
N GLY A 99 11.00 9.28 4.69
CA GLY A 99 10.00 10.18 4.07
C GLY A 99 9.71 11.46 4.84
N MET A 100 9.38 12.54 4.14
CA MET A 100 8.66 13.67 4.73
C MET A 100 7.19 13.54 4.33
N CYS A 101 6.28 13.78 5.26
CA CYS A 101 4.91 13.31 5.14
C CYS A 101 3.97 14.30 5.84
N SER A 102 2.74 14.37 5.39
CA SER A 102 1.64 14.97 6.16
C SER A 102 0.37 14.18 5.97
N SER A 103 -0.47 14.19 6.99
CA SER A 103 -1.83 13.69 6.91
C SER A 103 -2.76 14.59 7.70
N PHE A 104 -4.01 14.69 7.26
CA PHE A 104 -5.05 15.43 7.96
C PHE A 104 -6.42 14.86 7.67
N ILE A 105 -7.38 15.14 8.54
CA ILE A 105 -8.79 14.94 8.28
C ILE A 105 -9.56 16.26 8.29
N CYS A 106 -10.62 16.30 7.50
CA CYS A 106 -11.61 17.37 7.51
C CYS A 106 -12.98 16.79 7.14
N ARG A 107 -14.02 17.63 7.20
CA ARG A 107 -15.34 17.29 6.64
C ARG A 107 -15.62 18.17 5.44
N ASN A 108 -16.31 17.64 4.44
CA ASN A 108 -16.89 18.51 3.42
C ASN A 108 -18.21 19.14 3.90
N GLU A 109 -18.80 20.00 3.06
CA GLU A 109 -20.06 20.68 3.35
C GLU A 109 -21.24 19.72 3.57
N LYS A 110 -21.14 18.48 3.10
CA LYS A 110 -22.15 17.42 3.28
C LYS A 110 -21.95 16.64 4.59
N GLY A 111 -20.87 16.92 5.34
CA GLY A 111 -20.48 16.20 6.55
C GLY A 111 -19.70 14.91 6.30
N GLU A 112 -19.36 14.60 5.04
CA GLU A 112 -18.54 13.46 4.66
C GLU A 112 -17.11 13.66 5.14
N VAL A 113 -16.47 12.59 5.61
CA VAL A 113 -15.12 12.66 6.20
C VAL A 113 -14.08 12.44 5.12
N LEU A 114 -13.14 13.38 5.01
CA LEU A 114 -12.04 13.33 4.06
C LEU A 114 -10.72 13.09 4.81
N PHE A 115 -9.90 12.18 4.32
CA PHE A 115 -8.55 11.91 4.79
C PHE A 115 -7.54 12.30 3.71
N GLY A 116 -6.77 13.35 3.96
CA GLY A 116 -5.75 13.85 3.05
C GLY A 116 -4.36 13.36 3.44
N ARG A 117 -3.55 13.01 2.44
CA ARG A 117 -2.22 12.44 2.61
C ARG A 117 -1.24 12.97 1.57
N ASN A 118 -0.07 13.45 2.01
CA ASN A 118 1.11 13.67 1.15
C ASN A 118 2.22 12.68 1.52
N PHE A 119 2.83 12.10 0.48
CA PHE A 119 4.06 11.34 0.56
C PHE A 119 5.18 12.09 -0.17
N ASP A 120 6.01 12.80 0.60
CA ASP A 120 7.12 13.59 0.09
C ASP A 120 8.46 12.90 0.33
N TYR A 121 9.03 12.34 -0.73
CA TYR A 121 10.19 11.47 -0.63
C TYR A 121 11.19 11.68 -1.77
N THR A 122 12.28 10.91 -1.76
CA THR A 122 13.04 10.64 -2.98
C THR A 122 12.16 9.93 -4.01
N PHE A 123 12.63 9.85 -5.26
CA PHE A 123 11.84 9.30 -6.37
C PHE A 123 11.14 7.99 -6.00
N SER A 124 9.81 8.02 -5.98
CA SER A 124 8.95 6.91 -5.55
C SER A 124 7.71 6.86 -6.44
N PRO A 125 7.70 5.95 -7.44
CA PRO A 125 6.49 5.65 -8.19
C PRO A 125 5.48 4.94 -7.28
N VAL A 126 4.19 5.17 -7.53
CA VAL A 126 3.10 4.67 -6.67
C VAL A 126 2.12 3.82 -7.48
N THR A 127 1.61 2.76 -6.86
CA THR A 127 0.48 1.99 -7.40
C THR A 127 -0.73 2.10 -6.47
N MET A 128 -1.85 2.59 -6.98
CA MET A 128 -3.15 2.51 -6.34
C MET A 128 -3.66 1.07 -6.47
N LEU A 129 -3.50 0.30 -5.40
CA LEU A 129 -3.75 -1.12 -5.34
C LEU A 129 -5.12 -1.40 -4.72
N THR A 130 -5.98 -2.12 -5.42
CA THR A 130 -7.23 -2.67 -4.86
C THR A 130 -7.02 -4.13 -4.48
N THR A 131 -7.33 -4.50 -3.23
CA THR A 131 -7.30 -5.88 -2.73
C THR A 131 -8.68 -6.32 -2.26
N ALA A 132 -8.94 -7.64 -2.34
CA ALA A 132 -10.13 -8.29 -1.82
C ALA A 132 -9.75 -9.67 -1.27
N PRO A 133 -9.00 -9.72 -0.14
CA PRO A 133 -8.60 -10.98 0.47
C PRO A 133 -9.81 -11.81 0.88
N LYS A 134 -9.63 -13.12 0.97
CA LYS A 134 -10.70 -14.06 1.29
C LYS A 134 -11.20 -13.90 2.74
N ASP A 135 -10.27 -13.70 3.67
CA ASP A 135 -10.51 -13.69 5.11
C ASP A 135 -10.24 -12.30 5.74
N GLY A 136 -10.24 -11.24 4.91
CA GLY A 136 -10.09 -9.84 5.32
C GLY A 136 -10.99 -8.89 4.51
N PHE A 137 -10.94 -7.61 4.86
CA PHE A 137 -11.73 -6.56 4.20
C PHE A 137 -11.13 -6.12 2.87
N ARG A 138 -11.99 -5.65 1.96
CA ARG A 138 -11.53 -5.00 0.73
C ARG A 138 -10.83 -3.69 1.07
N CYS A 139 -9.78 -3.36 0.32
CA CYS A 139 -9.03 -2.11 0.50
C CYS A 139 -8.64 -1.48 -0.83
N ILE A 140 -8.49 -0.15 -0.81
CA ILE A 140 -7.75 0.62 -1.81
C ILE A 140 -6.58 1.31 -1.13
N THR A 141 -5.36 1.12 -1.64
CA THR A 141 -4.13 1.54 -0.95
C THR A 141 -3.10 2.12 -1.90
N ALA A 142 -2.33 3.11 -1.45
CA ALA A 142 -1.11 3.55 -2.11
C ALA A 142 0.06 2.64 -1.72
N ALA A 143 0.57 1.89 -2.70
CA ALA A 143 1.78 1.08 -2.56
C ALA A 143 2.98 1.79 -3.19
N ASP A 144 4.02 2.05 -2.41
CA ASP A 144 5.28 2.61 -2.91
C ASP A 144 6.10 1.49 -3.55
N ILE A 145 6.13 1.48 -4.89
CA ILE A 145 6.79 0.41 -5.63
C ILE A 145 8.30 0.67 -5.78
N ALA A 146 8.85 1.79 -5.30
CA ALA A 146 10.30 1.93 -5.16
C ALA A 146 10.88 0.82 -4.26
N PHE A 147 10.12 0.38 -3.25
CA PHE A 147 10.46 -0.74 -2.38
C PHE A 147 10.49 -2.11 -3.08
N ALA A 148 9.98 -2.20 -4.31
CA ALA A 148 10.14 -3.36 -5.20
C ALA A 148 11.32 -3.20 -6.19
N GLY A 149 12.17 -2.19 -6.01
CA GLY A 149 13.32 -1.90 -6.88
C GLY A 149 12.99 -1.08 -8.14
N TYR A 150 11.79 -0.49 -8.23
CA TYR A 150 11.46 0.41 -9.32
C TYR A 150 12.11 1.79 -9.11
N ASN A 151 12.64 2.36 -10.18
CA ASN A 151 13.28 3.68 -10.18
C ASN A 151 13.16 4.35 -11.56
N LYS A 152 13.71 5.55 -11.74
CA LYS A 152 13.60 6.32 -13.00
C LYS A 152 14.06 5.54 -14.25
N ASN A 153 14.99 4.60 -14.10
CA ASN A 153 15.54 3.79 -15.18
C ASN A 153 14.89 2.41 -15.30
N ASN A 154 14.13 2.00 -14.28
CA ASN A 154 13.45 0.73 -14.19
C ASN A 154 12.03 0.96 -13.69
N LEU A 155 11.12 1.36 -14.58
CA LEU A 155 9.69 1.51 -14.29
C LEU A 155 8.90 0.30 -14.77
N PRO A 156 7.69 0.05 -14.22
CA PRO A 156 6.78 -0.94 -14.76
C PRO A 156 6.51 -0.69 -16.24
N SER A 157 6.31 -1.78 -16.98
CA SER A 157 5.82 -1.74 -18.36
C SER A 157 4.38 -1.22 -18.35
N GLU A 158 4.01 -0.40 -19.34
CA GLU A 158 2.76 0.37 -19.31
C GLU A 158 1.48 -0.50 -19.23
N ARG A 159 1.53 -1.76 -19.69
CA ARG A 159 0.43 -2.74 -19.56
C ARG A 159 0.96 -4.18 -19.54
N GLY A 160 0.23 -5.05 -18.84
CA GLY A 160 0.22 -6.49 -19.09
C GLY A 160 1.29 -7.31 -18.39
N ILE A 161 1.37 -8.57 -18.82
CA ILE A 161 2.29 -9.59 -18.32
C ILE A 161 3.67 -9.34 -18.94
N SER A 162 4.55 -8.72 -18.17
CA SER A 162 5.95 -8.44 -18.52
C SER A 162 6.83 -8.89 -17.36
N THR A 163 8.03 -9.41 -17.64
CA THR A 163 9.01 -9.75 -16.59
C THR A 163 9.33 -8.54 -15.70
N LYS A 164 9.27 -7.33 -16.27
CA LYS A 164 9.42 -6.07 -15.53
C LYS A 164 8.30 -5.79 -14.53
N ASN A 165 7.15 -6.46 -14.63
CA ASN A 165 5.99 -6.20 -13.79
C ASN A 165 5.86 -7.23 -12.65
N PHE A 166 6.61 -8.33 -12.66
CA PHE A 166 6.48 -9.39 -11.64
C PHE A 166 6.76 -8.89 -10.22
N ALA A 167 7.66 -7.93 -10.05
CA ALA A 167 7.93 -7.33 -8.75
C ALA A 167 6.70 -6.60 -8.17
N LEU A 168 5.72 -6.20 -9.00
CA LEU A 168 4.44 -5.65 -8.50
C LEU A 168 3.60 -6.67 -7.74
N LEU A 169 3.87 -7.97 -7.85
CA LEU A 169 3.18 -8.97 -7.03
C LEU A 169 3.47 -8.76 -5.53
N SER A 170 4.58 -8.13 -5.15
CA SER A 170 4.85 -7.78 -3.75
C SER A 170 4.07 -6.56 -3.25
N ALA A 171 3.34 -5.83 -4.11
CA ALA A 171 2.68 -4.56 -3.77
C ALA A 171 1.80 -4.58 -2.50
N PRO A 172 1.07 -5.66 -2.13
CA PRO A 172 0.34 -5.70 -0.86
C PRO A 172 1.21 -5.41 0.37
N TYR A 173 2.49 -5.80 0.33
CA TYR A 173 3.48 -5.62 1.40
C TYR A 173 4.18 -4.26 1.37
N LEU A 174 3.92 -3.43 0.36
CA LEU A 174 4.54 -2.11 0.15
C LEU A 174 3.58 -0.95 0.44
N THR A 175 2.51 -1.25 1.17
CA THR A 175 1.44 -0.30 1.49
C THR A 175 1.94 0.81 2.40
N THR A 176 1.71 2.06 2.00
CA THR A 176 2.13 3.25 2.76
C THR A 176 0.97 4.06 3.32
N ASP A 177 -0.19 3.97 2.66
CA ASP A 177 -1.47 4.44 3.16
C ASP A 177 -2.63 3.79 2.38
N GLY A 178 -3.86 3.99 2.87
CA GLY A 178 -5.05 3.50 2.19
C GLY A 178 -6.32 3.62 3.01
N MET A 179 -7.39 3.07 2.47
CA MET A 179 -8.72 2.99 3.08
C MET A 179 -9.35 1.61 2.83
N ASN A 180 -10.14 1.12 3.78
CA ASN A 180 -10.92 -0.10 3.64
C ASN A 180 -12.42 0.13 3.41
N GLU A 181 -13.16 -0.94 3.18
CA GLU A 181 -14.60 -0.88 2.86
C GLU A 181 -15.51 -0.39 4.00
N TYR A 182 -14.99 -0.19 5.22
CA TYR A 182 -15.72 0.44 6.33
C TYR A 182 -15.36 1.93 6.50
N GLY A 183 -14.51 2.46 5.61
CA GLY A 183 -14.04 3.83 5.69
C GLY A 183 -12.99 4.05 6.76
N VAL A 184 -12.29 3.00 7.23
CA VAL A 184 -11.07 3.16 8.02
C VAL A 184 -9.92 3.48 7.09
N ALA A 185 -9.18 4.55 7.37
CA ALA A 185 -7.97 4.93 6.69
C ALA A 185 -6.78 4.99 7.65
N MET A 186 -5.60 4.70 7.12
CA MET A 186 -4.35 4.75 7.88
C MET A 186 -3.18 5.14 6.99
N SER A 187 -2.23 5.89 7.53
CA SER A 187 -0.99 6.28 6.84
C SER A 187 0.23 6.20 7.77
N ILE A 188 1.42 6.02 7.18
CA ILE A 188 2.71 5.96 7.89
C ILE A 188 3.45 7.29 7.72
N LEU A 189 4.03 7.85 8.76
CA LEU A 189 4.87 9.04 8.65
C LEU A 189 6.13 8.91 9.51
N ASP A 190 7.28 9.39 9.03
CA ASP A 190 8.49 9.54 9.86
C ASP A 190 8.15 10.44 11.08
N CYS A 191 8.60 10.09 12.27
CA CYS A 191 8.52 10.93 13.47
C CYS A 191 9.91 11.23 14.05
N GLY A 192 9.97 11.95 15.16
CA GLY A 192 11.25 12.29 15.80
C GLY A 192 11.83 11.12 16.59
N ARG A 193 10.99 10.44 17.36
CA ARG A 193 11.38 9.32 18.22
C ARG A 193 10.28 8.29 18.29
N ALA A 194 10.70 7.04 18.38
CA ALA A 194 9.82 5.92 18.59
C ALA A 194 10.54 4.86 19.42
N ASN A 195 9.86 4.34 20.42
CA ASN A 195 10.29 3.20 21.21
C ASN A 195 9.10 2.24 21.41
N PRO A 196 8.86 1.32 20.46
CA PRO A 196 7.69 0.45 20.48
C PRO A 196 7.73 -0.57 21.63
N PRO A 197 6.57 -1.08 22.07
CA PRO A 197 6.50 -2.17 23.04
C PRO A 197 7.17 -3.43 22.50
N VAL A 198 7.67 -4.27 23.42
CA VAL A 198 8.10 -5.64 23.14
C VAL A 198 7.17 -6.60 23.87
N ILE A 199 6.36 -7.30 23.09
CA ILE A 199 5.40 -8.30 23.54
C ILE A 199 6.00 -9.68 23.30
N GLU A 200 6.30 -10.39 24.39
CA GLU A 200 6.91 -11.72 24.32
C GLU A 200 6.01 -12.70 23.54
N GLY A 201 6.58 -13.35 22.53
CA GLY A 201 5.89 -14.34 21.70
C GLY A 201 4.93 -13.77 20.65
N ALA A 202 4.72 -12.46 20.59
CA ALA A 202 3.89 -11.84 19.55
C ALA A 202 4.65 -11.72 18.21
N PRO A 203 3.98 -11.90 17.06
CA PRO A 203 4.56 -11.63 15.75
C PRO A 203 4.98 -10.16 15.61
N THR A 204 6.06 -9.91 14.89
CA THR A 204 6.51 -8.55 14.56
C THR A 204 5.99 -8.17 13.18
N LEU A 205 5.55 -6.93 13.00
CA LEU A 205 5.18 -6.36 11.71
C LEU A 205 6.10 -5.20 11.38
N ASN A 206 6.37 -4.96 10.11
CA ASN A 206 6.96 -3.69 9.70
C ASN A 206 5.84 -2.64 9.51
N THR A 207 6.21 -1.39 9.24
CA THR A 207 5.23 -0.31 9.09
C THR A 207 4.21 -0.55 7.98
N SER A 208 4.62 -1.06 6.82
CA SER A 208 3.72 -1.33 5.69
C SER A 208 2.72 -2.44 5.99
N THR A 209 3.18 -3.50 6.64
CA THR A 209 2.34 -4.65 7.02
C THR A 209 1.44 -4.31 8.22
N ALA A 210 1.83 -3.37 9.08
CA ALA A 210 0.96 -2.82 10.11
C ALA A 210 -0.24 -2.06 9.50
N VAL A 211 -0.01 -1.22 8.48
CA VAL A 211 -1.11 -0.54 7.76
C VAL A 211 -2.01 -1.54 7.06
N ARG A 212 -1.43 -2.48 6.32
CA ARG A 212 -2.17 -3.56 5.64
C ARG A 212 -3.04 -4.35 6.61
N MET A 213 -2.50 -4.70 7.78
CA MET A 213 -3.21 -5.38 8.85
C MET A 213 -4.42 -4.58 9.35
N VAL A 214 -4.24 -3.30 9.70
CA VAL A 214 -5.37 -2.49 10.17
C VAL A 214 -6.44 -2.37 9.08
N LEU A 215 -6.06 -2.09 7.85
CA LEU A 215 -7.01 -1.94 6.75
C LEU A 215 -7.80 -3.23 6.47
N GLU A 216 -7.19 -4.41 6.60
CA GLU A 216 -7.88 -5.67 6.32
C GLU A 216 -8.72 -6.21 7.50
N TYR A 217 -8.49 -5.72 8.72
CA TYR A 217 -9.04 -6.36 9.92
C TYR A 217 -9.72 -5.41 10.92
N ALA A 218 -9.77 -4.10 10.67
CA ALA A 218 -10.43 -3.13 11.53
C ALA A 218 -11.62 -2.45 10.85
N ARG A 219 -12.76 -2.33 11.52
CA ARG A 219 -13.93 -1.57 11.04
C ARG A 219 -14.00 -0.14 11.56
N THR A 220 -13.25 0.15 12.62
CA THR A 220 -13.19 1.46 13.27
C THR A 220 -11.76 1.77 13.71
N VAL A 221 -11.49 3.03 14.06
CA VAL A 221 -10.22 3.44 14.66
C VAL A 221 -9.94 2.65 15.94
N ASP A 222 -10.94 2.45 16.80
CA ASP A 222 -10.77 1.75 18.07
C ASP A 222 -10.42 0.26 17.86
N GLU A 223 -11.06 -0.41 16.89
CA GLU A 223 -10.66 -1.78 16.51
C GLU A 223 -9.22 -1.82 15.98
N GLY A 224 -8.81 -0.82 15.19
CA GLY A 224 -7.45 -0.68 14.69
C GLY A 224 -6.41 -0.54 15.81
N ILE A 225 -6.71 0.30 16.82
CA ILE A 225 -5.87 0.46 18.02
C ILE A 225 -5.73 -0.88 18.76
N GLU A 226 -6.84 -1.57 19.01
CA GLU A 226 -6.83 -2.86 19.72
C GLU A 226 -6.12 -3.97 18.93
N LEU A 227 -6.15 -3.90 17.61
CA LEU A 227 -5.40 -4.80 16.75
C LEU A 227 -3.90 -4.54 16.86
N MET A 228 -3.46 -3.28 16.75
CA MET A 228 -2.04 -2.91 16.85
C MET A 228 -1.41 -3.30 18.19
N LYS A 229 -2.17 -3.26 19.29
CA LYS A 229 -1.70 -3.68 20.62
C LYS A 229 -1.33 -5.17 20.73
N LYS A 230 -1.63 -5.99 19.72
CA LYS A 230 -1.36 -7.43 19.71
C LYS A 230 -0.02 -7.80 19.03
N TYR A 231 0.66 -6.83 18.42
CA TYR A 231 1.84 -7.08 17.58
C TYR A 231 3.05 -6.27 18.04
N ASN A 232 4.24 -6.80 17.75
CA ASN A 232 5.48 -6.06 17.80
C ASN A 232 5.66 -5.25 16.50
N PHE A 233 6.47 -4.19 16.53
CA PHE A 233 6.72 -3.35 15.34
C PHE A 233 8.21 -3.14 15.07
N ASP A 234 8.67 -3.54 13.88
CA ASP A 234 9.93 -3.07 13.29
C ASP A 234 9.64 -1.78 12.51
N LEU A 235 10.00 -0.64 13.12
CA LEU A 235 9.78 0.68 12.51
C LEU A 235 10.85 1.02 11.45
N GLY A 236 11.81 0.13 11.20
CA GLY A 236 12.90 0.34 10.27
C GLY A 236 14.01 1.24 10.83
N THR A 237 14.78 1.86 9.94
CA THR A 237 15.96 2.66 10.30
C THR A 237 15.62 4.04 10.86
N LYS A 238 14.38 4.49 10.68
CA LYS A 238 13.88 5.78 11.16
C LYS A 238 12.64 5.58 12.02
N PRO A 239 12.48 6.35 13.10
CA PRO A 239 11.23 6.39 13.84
C PRO A 239 10.04 6.72 12.94
N ASN A 240 8.94 6.01 13.13
CA ASN A 240 7.68 6.22 12.44
C ASN A 240 6.53 6.26 13.46
N HIS A 241 5.50 7.03 13.12
CA HIS A 241 4.18 6.96 13.74
C HIS A 241 3.11 6.74 12.66
N PHE A 242 1.87 6.51 13.08
CA PHE A 242 0.77 6.28 12.16
C PHE A 242 -0.36 7.26 12.43
N MET A 243 -1.00 7.77 11.38
CA MET A 243 -2.31 8.41 11.51
C MET A 243 -3.38 7.40 11.17
N MET A 244 -4.46 7.36 11.94
CA MET A 244 -5.64 6.56 11.66
C MET A 244 -6.90 7.43 11.76
N ALA A 245 -7.86 7.20 10.87
CA ALA A 245 -9.17 7.82 10.95
C ALA A 245 -10.25 6.87 10.43
N ASP A 246 -11.51 7.14 10.78
CA ASP A 246 -12.65 6.42 10.24
C ASP A 246 -13.78 7.34 9.78
N SER A 247 -14.79 6.75 9.15
CA SER A 247 -15.96 7.42 8.58
C SER A 247 -16.83 8.16 9.61
N SER A 248 -16.67 7.89 10.92
CA SER A 248 -17.30 8.67 11.99
C SER A 248 -16.64 10.04 12.18
N GLY A 249 -15.41 10.19 11.69
CA GLY A 249 -14.53 11.35 11.90
C GLY A 249 -13.68 11.24 13.16
N ARG A 250 -13.62 10.06 13.78
CA ARG A 250 -12.59 9.76 14.78
C ARG A 250 -11.24 9.76 14.09
N SER A 251 -10.26 10.45 14.67
CA SER A 251 -8.87 10.42 14.20
C SER A 251 -7.89 10.43 15.35
N VAL A 252 -6.82 9.65 15.18
CA VAL A 252 -5.75 9.51 16.16
C VAL A 252 -4.40 9.42 15.47
N VAL A 253 -3.37 9.76 16.21
CA VAL A 253 -1.97 9.46 15.88
C VAL A 253 -1.47 8.42 16.87
N ILE A 254 -0.93 7.33 16.34
CA ILE A 254 -0.36 6.22 17.10
C ILE A 254 1.15 6.39 17.15
N GLU A 255 1.67 6.66 18.33
CA GLU A 255 3.08 6.90 18.59
C GLU A 255 3.62 5.87 19.58
N PHE A 256 4.95 5.79 19.68
CA PHE A 256 5.61 4.79 20.52
C PHE A 256 6.57 5.45 21.49
N TYR A 257 6.25 5.39 22.78
CA TYR A 257 7.04 6.06 23.81
C TYR A 257 7.23 5.14 25.02
N ASN A 258 8.47 5.09 25.53
CA ASN A 258 8.84 4.28 26.69
C ASN A 258 8.40 2.80 26.63
N GLY A 259 8.37 2.20 25.44
CA GLY A 259 7.97 0.80 25.28
C GLY A 259 6.47 0.60 25.35
N GLU A 260 5.68 1.64 25.08
CA GLU A 260 4.22 1.61 25.05
C GLU A 260 3.69 2.21 23.74
N LEU A 261 2.51 1.76 23.34
CA LEU A 261 1.72 2.37 22.27
C LEU A 261 0.89 3.51 22.87
N VAL A 262 1.16 4.74 22.43
CA VAL A 262 0.49 5.97 22.85
C VAL A 262 -0.49 6.41 21.76
N VAL A 263 -1.71 6.73 22.17
CA VAL A 263 -2.77 7.23 21.28
C VAL A 263 -2.95 8.72 21.55
N VAL A 264 -2.75 9.55 20.54
CA VAL A 264 -2.94 11.01 20.61
C VAL A 264 -4.11 11.40 19.72
N ASP A 265 -5.11 12.07 20.29
CA ASP A 265 -6.22 12.62 19.53
C ASP A 265 -5.74 13.81 18.72
N SER A 266 -5.78 13.69 17.38
CA SER A 266 -5.39 14.79 16.50
C SER A 266 -6.06 14.67 15.13
N PRO A 267 -6.51 15.78 14.53
CA PRO A 267 -7.00 15.79 13.17
C PRO A 267 -5.87 15.93 12.12
N LEU A 268 -4.63 16.15 12.53
CA LEU A 268 -3.50 16.26 11.61
C LEU A 268 -2.19 15.74 12.20
N VAL A 269 -1.23 15.45 11.33
CA VAL A 269 0.13 15.09 11.72
C VAL A 269 1.13 15.36 10.59
N THR A 270 2.38 15.65 10.96
CA THR A 270 3.49 15.76 9.99
C THR A 270 4.64 14.83 10.36
N ASN A 271 5.83 15.33 10.70
CA ASN A 271 7.00 14.50 10.95
C ASN A 271 7.64 14.73 12.32
N PHE A 272 6.82 15.05 13.32
CA PHE A 272 7.27 15.21 14.69
C PHE A 272 6.32 14.53 15.67
N ASP A 273 6.86 14.20 16.84
CA ASP A 273 6.12 13.53 17.90
C ASP A 273 5.04 14.45 18.48
N LEU A 274 3.79 13.99 18.57
CA LEU A 274 2.68 14.75 19.15
C LEU A 274 2.51 14.52 20.66
N TYR A 275 2.89 13.35 21.17
CA TYR A 275 2.79 13.00 22.60
C TYR A 275 3.67 13.90 23.48
N ASP A 276 4.72 14.50 22.90
CA ASP A 276 5.70 15.33 23.58
C ASP A 276 5.58 16.78 23.08
N GLU A 277 5.29 17.71 23.99
CA GLU A 277 5.18 19.16 23.67
C GLU A 277 6.48 19.76 23.11
N ARG A 278 7.61 19.07 23.25
CA ARG A 278 8.88 19.49 22.63
C ARG A 278 8.92 19.23 21.13
N HIS A 279 8.02 18.42 20.60
CA HIS A 279 7.84 18.12 19.18
C HIS A 279 9.14 17.74 18.47
N PHE A 280 9.74 16.61 18.86
CA PHE A 280 10.94 16.13 18.18
C PHE A 280 10.60 15.70 16.77
N GLY A 281 11.37 16.18 15.79
CA GLY A 281 11.16 15.88 14.37
C GLY A 281 11.16 17.15 13.51
N GLY A 282 10.43 17.14 12.41
CA GLY A 282 10.35 18.26 11.47
C GLY A 282 8.97 18.43 10.82
N GLY A 283 8.84 19.42 9.92
CA GLY A 283 7.59 19.69 9.21
C GLY A 283 6.58 20.56 9.97
N ILE A 284 7.05 21.35 10.96
CA ILE A 284 6.22 22.27 11.74
C ILE A 284 5.59 23.38 10.88
N ASP A 285 6.29 23.83 9.83
CA ASP A 285 5.79 24.81 8.87
C ASP A 285 4.55 24.30 8.13
N ARG A 286 4.59 23.05 7.68
CA ARG A 286 3.46 22.38 7.02
C ARG A 286 2.34 22.09 8.02
N TYR A 287 2.70 21.64 9.22
CA TYR A 287 1.74 21.39 10.31
C TYR A 287 0.94 22.67 10.61
N ASN A 288 1.61 23.77 10.91
CA ASN A 288 0.97 25.05 11.22
C ASN A 288 0.08 25.54 10.08
N LYS A 289 0.47 25.30 8.83
CA LYS A 289 -0.34 25.68 7.67
C LYS A 289 -1.61 24.84 7.54
N ILE A 290 -1.52 23.52 7.76
CA ILE A 290 -2.68 22.63 7.80
C ILE A 290 -3.59 23.04 8.96
N GLU A 291 -3.04 23.18 10.17
CA GLU A 291 -3.76 23.58 11.37
C GLU A 291 -4.50 24.91 11.18
N ALA A 292 -3.81 25.97 10.74
CA ALA A 292 -4.43 27.26 10.48
C ALA A 292 -5.55 27.16 9.43
N THR A 293 -5.36 26.38 8.36
CA THR A 293 -6.40 26.19 7.34
C THR A 293 -7.62 25.48 7.91
N LEU A 294 -7.42 24.45 8.74
CA LEU A 294 -8.52 23.75 9.40
C LEU A 294 -9.23 24.64 10.42
N GLU A 295 -8.51 25.40 11.24
CA GLU A 295 -9.08 26.32 12.22
C GLU A 295 -9.90 27.44 11.56
N GLU A 296 -9.35 28.08 10.52
CA GLU A 296 -10.02 29.16 9.78
C GLU A 296 -11.35 28.70 9.16
N ASN A 297 -11.44 27.42 8.77
CA ASN A 297 -12.63 26.84 8.16
C ASN A 297 -13.44 25.95 9.12
N ASN A 298 -13.16 25.96 10.42
CA ASN A 298 -13.80 25.11 11.44
C ASN A 298 -13.81 23.62 11.08
N GLY A 299 -12.73 23.13 10.46
CA GLY A 299 -12.57 21.75 10.00
C GLY A 299 -13.39 21.37 8.76
N VAL A 300 -14.04 22.33 8.10
CA VAL A 300 -14.84 22.10 6.90
C VAL A 300 -14.08 22.53 5.64
N LEU A 301 -13.78 21.60 4.74
CA LEU A 301 -13.16 21.88 3.44
C LEU A 301 -13.86 21.06 2.36
N GLY A 302 -14.23 21.70 1.25
CA GLY A 302 -14.63 20.96 0.05
C GLY A 302 -13.47 20.13 -0.50
N GLU A 303 -13.75 19.10 -1.30
CA GLU A 303 -12.75 18.18 -1.84
C GLU A 303 -11.67 18.92 -2.64
N ASP A 304 -12.07 19.88 -3.47
CA ASP A 304 -11.18 20.75 -4.23
C ASP A 304 -10.29 21.62 -3.32
N GLU A 305 -10.78 22.04 -2.15
CA GLU A 305 -10.01 22.81 -1.17
C GLU A 305 -9.03 21.92 -0.43
N ALA A 306 -9.43 20.70 -0.07
CA ALA A 306 -8.56 19.70 0.53
C ALA A 306 -7.43 19.29 -0.43
N LEU A 307 -7.71 19.10 -1.72
CA LEU A 307 -6.69 18.85 -2.75
C LEU A 307 -5.72 20.02 -2.89
N ARG A 308 -6.21 21.26 -2.89
CA ARG A 308 -5.36 22.47 -2.90
C ARG A 308 -4.52 22.56 -1.64
N LEU A 309 -5.07 22.23 -0.46
CA LEU A 309 -4.32 22.20 0.78
C LEU A 309 -3.17 21.20 0.68
N LEU A 310 -3.42 19.96 0.23
CA LEU A 310 -2.41 18.94 -0.03
C LEU A 310 -1.29 19.46 -0.93
N SER A 311 -1.64 19.99 -2.11
CA SER A 311 -0.68 20.57 -3.06
C SER A 311 0.19 21.68 -2.44
N SER A 312 -0.42 22.47 -1.55
CA SER A 312 0.23 23.63 -0.92
C SER A 312 1.15 23.27 0.25
N VAL A 313 1.10 22.04 0.75
CA VAL A 313 1.91 21.53 1.88
C VAL A 313 2.76 20.34 1.47
N CYS A 314 3.06 20.17 0.18
CA CYS A 314 4.11 19.24 -0.24
C CYS A 314 5.50 19.84 -0.02
N VAL A 315 6.49 19.02 0.33
CA VAL A 315 7.90 19.44 0.41
C VAL A 315 8.46 19.68 -1.00
N PRO A 316 9.04 20.87 -1.28
CA PRO A 316 9.69 21.15 -2.55
C PRO A 316 10.70 20.06 -2.95
N ASP A 317 10.75 19.73 -4.24
CA ASP A 317 11.63 18.71 -4.86
C ASP A 317 11.43 17.26 -4.39
N LYS A 318 10.47 17.00 -3.50
CA LYS A 318 10.18 15.67 -2.95
C LYS A 318 8.74 15.19 -3.19
N LYS A 319 7.94 15.96 -3.92
CA LYS A 319 6.50 15.73 -4.11
C LYS A 319 6.23 14.47 -4.95
N GLN A 320 6.09 13.29 -4.34
CA GLN A 320 5.88 12.06 -5.09
C GLN A 320 4.41 11.89 -5.43
N TYR A 321 3.58 11.69 -4.41
CA TYR A 321 2.14 11.58 -4.58
C TYR A 321 1.37 12.16 -3.41
N SER A 322 0.12 12.51 -3.70
CA SER A 322 -0.86 12.97 -2.74
C SER A 322 -2.17 12.24 -3.01
N VAL A 323 -2.88 11.87 -1.94
CA VAL A 323 -4.17 11.18 -2.03
C VAL A 323 -5.17 11.83 -1.09
N LEU A 324 -6.40 11.98 -1.56
CA LEU A 324 -7.57 12.34 -0.77
C LEU A 324 -8.55 11.15 -0.80
N TYR A 325 -8.79 10.55 0.36
CA TYR A 325 -9.77 9.48 0.54
C TYR A 325 -11.04 10.07 1.14
N ASN A 326 -12.18 9.92 0.48
CA ASN A 326 -13.48 10.20 1.08
C ASN A 326 -13.97 8.95 1.81
N LEU A 327 -13.83 8.96 3.14
CA LEU A 327 -14.14 7.85 4.03
C LEU A 327 -15.65 7.54 4.10
N SER A 328 -16.49 8.45 3.63
CA SER A 328 -17.95 8.30 3.65
C SER A 328 -18.52 7.84 2.31
N THR A 329 -17.84 8.06 1.19
CA THR A 329 -18.34 7.73 -0.15
C THR A 329 -17.52 6.67 -0.88
N GLY A 330 -16.26 6.48 -0.48
CA GLY A 330 -15.33 5.58 -1.17
C GLY A 330 -14.64 6.21 -2.38
N GLU A 331 -14.87 7.49 -2.66
CA GLU A 331 -14.11 8.22 -3.68
C GLU A 331 -12.67 8.45 -3.23
N VAL A 332 -11.71 8.17 -4.11
CA VAL A 332 -10.29 8.37 -3.88
C VAL A 332 -9.72 9.19 -5.02
N THR A 333 -9.19 10.37 -4.73
CA THR A 333 -8.56 11.24 -5.73
C THR A 333 -7.07 11.37 -5.44
N ALA A 334 -6.24 11.06 -6.42
CA ALA A 334 -4.79 11.08 -6.29
C ALA A 334 -4.13 11.97 -7.35
N PHE A 335 -3.00 12.56 -7.00
CA PHE A 335 -2.15 13.32 -7.93
C PHE A 335 -0.67 13.16 -7.57
N THR A 336 0.20 13.59 -8.48
CA THR A 336 1.66 13.45 -8.34
C THR A 336 2.36 14.78 -8.55
N GLY A 337 3.60 14.93 -8.09
CA GLY A 337 4.39 16.14 -8.35
C GLY A 337 3.88 17.40 -7.63
N GLY A 338 2.92 17.27 -6.72
CA GLY A 338 2.26 18.39 -6.07
C GLY A 338 1.31 19.18 -6.97
N ASP A 339 0.96 18.68 -8.16
CA ASP A 339 0.07 19.33 -9.12
C ASP A 339 -1.34 18.74 -9.06
N CYS A 340 -2.22 19.35 -8.29
CA CYS A 340 -3.61 18.91 -8.17
C CYS A 340 -4.51 19.35 -9.35
N SER A 341 -3.96 19.92 -10.43
CA SER A 341 -4.71 20.19 -11.67
C SER A 341 -4.80 18.96 -12.59
N VAL A 342 -3.95 17.96 -12.35
CA VAL A 342 -3.94 16.67 -13.03
C VAL A 342 -4.12 15.58 -11.97
N THR A 343 -5.35 15.08 -11.87
CA THR A 343 -5.74 14.06 -10.89
C THR A 343 -6.19 12.77 -11.59
N GLU A 344 -6.18 11.68 -10.85
CA GLU A 344 -6.90 10.44 -11.18
C GLU A 344 -7.86 10.13 -10.03
N SER A 345 -9.10 9.74 -10.37
CA SER A 345 -10.12 9.37 -9.38
C SER A 345 -10.50 7.91 -9.50
N PHE A 346 -10.61 7.25 -8.35
CA PHE A 346 -11.04 5.88 -8.21
C PHE A 346 -12.31 5.86 -7.37
N LEU A 347 -13.27 5.02 -7.77
CA LEU A 347 -14.45 4.75 -6.94
C LEU A 347 -14.29 3.38 -6.32
N PHE A 348 -14.25 3.34 -4.98
CA PHE A 348 -14.13 2.12 -4.20
C PHE A 348 -15.43 1.88 -3.42
N ASP A 349 -16.06 0.72 -3.62
CA ASP A 349 -17.35 0.45 -2.98
C ASP A 349 -17.19 0.21 -1.47
N LEU A 350 -17.77 1.08 -0.65
CA LEU A 350 -17.91 0.86 0.79
C LEU A 350 -19.03 -0.16 1.10
N VAL A 351 -18.91 -0.84 2.23
CA VAL A 351 -20.02 -1.60 2.83
C VAL A 351 -21.05 -0.59 3.32
N LYS A 352 -22.26 -0.68 2.80
CA LYS A 352 -23.40 0.07 3.33
C LYS A 352 -24.01 -0.75 4.46
N GLU A 353 -24.09 -0.18 5.65
CA GLU A 353 -24.83 -0.76 6.78
C GLU A 353 -26.33 -0.87 6.51
#